data_AF-A0A435WSH0-F1
#
_entry.id   AF-A0A435WSH0-F1
#
_cell.length_a   1.000
_cell.length_b   1.000
_cell.length_c   1.000
_cell.angle_alpha   90.00
_cell.angle_beta   90.00
_cell.angle_gamma   90.00
#
_symmetry.space_group_name_H-M   'P 1'
#
loop_
_entity.id
_entity.type
_entity.pdbx_description
1 polymer ?
#
loop_
_entity_poly.entity_id
_entity_poly.type
_entity_poly.pdbx_seq_one_letter_code
_entity_poly.pdbx_strand_id
1 'polypeptide(L)'
;KSTFLRCINLLEQPDGGKVAIDGEVIKMKPLSSGRLGPADMAQVERIRARVGMVFQNFNLWPHMTVAENIIEAPRHVLKEPREKAIEHAHALLKKVGLADKHAHYPGQLSG
;
A
#
# COMPACT_ATOMS: atom_id res chain seq x y z
N LYS A 1 -14.01 13.73 -0.53
CA LYS A 1 -13.62 12.68 -1.50
C LYS A 1 -12.41 11.88 -1.02
N SER A 2 -11.26 12.50 -0.70
CA SER A 2 -10.05 11.81 -0.22
C SER A 2 -10.21 11.10 1.13
N THR A 3 -10.86 11.71 2.12
CA THR A 3 -11.10 11.09 3.45
C THR A 3 -11.82 9.75 3.34
N PHE A 4 -12.88 9.69 2.52
CA PHE A 4 -13.64 8.47 2.31
C PHE A 4 -12.77 7.33 1.73
N LEU A 5 -11.97 7.60 0.69
CA LEU A 5 -11.06 6.60 0.12
C LEU A 5 -10.02 6.10 1.13
N ARG A 6 -9.51 7.00 1.98
CA ARG A 6 -8.54 6.65 3.03
C ARG A 6 -9.19 5.85 4.16
N CYS A 7 -10.49 5.96 4.39
CA CYS A 7 -11.19 5.09 5.34
C CYS A 7 -11.29 3.64 4.84
N ILE A 8 -11.28 3.40 3.53
CA ILE A 8 -11.42 2.03 2.96
C ILE A 8 -10.26 1.14 3.40
N ASN A 9 -9.01 1.62 3.32
CA ASN A 9 -7.83 0.88 3.77
C ASN A 9 -7.34 1.29 5.18
N LEU A 10 -8.19 1.99 5.94
CA LEU A 10 -7.93 2.53 7.28
C LEU A 10 -6.67 3.42 7.37
N LEU A 11 -6.34 4.18 6.32
CA LEU A 11 -5.39 5.29 6.44
C LEU A 11 -5.99 6.48 7.20
N GLU A 12 -7.31 6.60 7.19
CA GLU A 12 -8.09 7.42 8.13
C GLU A 12 -9.02 6.52 8.94
N GLN A 13 -9.28 6.94 10.18
CA GLN A 13 -10.11 6.21 11.13
C GLN A 13 -11.56 6.71 10.99
N PRO A 14 -12.53 5.85 10.59
CA PRO A 14 -13.92 6.27 10.49
C PRO A 14 -14.51 6.49 11.89
N ASP A 15 -15.33 7.53 12.04
CA ASP A 15 -16.03 7.82 13.30
C ASP A 15 -17.20 6.86 13.56
N GLY A 16 -17.68 6.17 12.52
CA GLY A 16 -18.79 5.23 12.59
C GLY A 16 -18.98 4.45 11.28
N GLY A 17 -19.86 3.45 11.32
CA GLY A 17 -20.16 2.57 10.19
C GLY A 17 -19.30 1.31 10.14
N LYS A 18 -19.40 0.58 9.03
CA LYS A 18 -18.67 -0.68 8.79
C LYS A 18 -18.00 -0.63 7.43
N VAL A 19 -16.76 -1.11 7.38
CA VAL A 19 -16.01 -1.31 6.13
C VAL A 19 -15.88 -2.81 5.92
N ALA A 20 -16.27 -3.28 4.74
CA ALA A 20 -16.12 -4.66 4.32
C ALA A 20 -15.36 -4.71 2.99
N ILE A 21 -14.32 -5.55 2.92
CA ILE A 21 -13.50 -5.77 1.72
C ILE A 21 -13.55 -7.26 1.40
N ASP A 22 -13.94 -7.60 0.18
CA ASP A 22 -14.14 -8.99 -0.26
C ASP A 22 -15.00 -9.82 0.71
N GLY A 23 -16.06 -9.21 1.26
CA GLY A 23 -16.96 -9.83 2.23
C GLY A 23 -16.44 -9.90 3.67
N GLU A 24 -15.19 -9.49 3.92
CA GLU A 24 -14.60 -9.46 5.25
C GLU A 24 -14.80 -8.11 5.93
N VAL A 25 -15.53 -8.08 7.04
CA VAL A 25 -15.74 -6.85 7.84
C VAL A 25 -14.52 -6.57 8.71
N ILE A 26 -14.01 -5.33 8.65
CA ILE A 26 -12.96 -4.85 9.53
C ILE A 26 -13.52 -4.72 10.96
N LYS A 27 -12.94 -5.43 11.91
CA LYS A 27 -13.36 -5.41 13.31
C LYS A 27 -12.88 -4.12 13.97
N MET A 28 -13.82 -3.37 14.56
CA MET A 28 -13.54 -2.10 15.25
C MET A 28 -13.93 -2.20 16.72
N LYS A 29 -13.21 -1.49 17.59
CA LYS A 29 -13.47 -1.36 19.02
C LYS A 29 -13.34 0.10 19.47
N PRO A 30 -14.03 0.52 20.54
CA PRO A 30 -13.77 1.81 21.18
C PRO A 30 -12.32 1.87 21.69
N LEU A 31 -11.65 3.00 21.45
CA LEU A 31 -10.36 3.33 22.04
C LEU A 31 -10.55 4.16 23.32
N SER A 32 -9.49 4.31 24.11
CA SER A 32 -9.49 5.16 25.31
C SER A 32 -9.82 6.63 25.02
N SER A 33 -9.63 7.09 23.79
CA SER A 33 -10.00 8.43 23.33
C SER A 33 -11.50 8.59 23.01
N GLY A 34 -12.30 7.53 23.11
CA GLY A 34 -13.71 7.51 22.71
C GLY A 34 -13.94 7.30 21.20
N ARG A 35 -12.89 7.29 20.37
CA ARG A 35 -12.99 6.99 18.93
C ARG A 35 -13.02 5.48 18.64
N LEU A 36 -13.56 5.07 17.49
CA LEU A 36 -13.54 3.67 17.04
C LEU A 36 -12.22 3.34 16.34
N GLY A 37 -11.42 2.40 16.83
CA GLY A 37 -10.19 1.93 16.18
C GLY A 37 -10.21 0.44 15.84
N PRO A 38 -9.22 -0.05 15.08
CA PRO A 38 -9.14 -1.47 14.73
C PRO A 38 -9.01 -2.34 15.99
N ALA A 39 -9.83 -3.39 16.05
CA ALA A 39 -9.78 -4.37 17.13
C ALA A 39 -8.60 -5.34 16.97
N ASP A 40 -8.18 -5.58 15.73
CA ASP A 40 -7.11 -6.50 15.33
C ASP A 40 -6.25 -5.85 14.25
N MET A 41 -5.01 -5.48 14.61
CA MET A 41 -4.07 -4.87 13.67
C MET A 41 -3.59 -5.86 12.60
N ALA A 42 -3.50 -7.15 12.91
CA ALA A 42 -3.09 -8.16 11.94
C ALA A 42 -4.15 -8.35 10.85
N GLN A 43 -5.43 -8.21 11.19
CA GLN A 43 -6.51 -8.14 10.19
C GLN A 43 -6.30 -6.95 9.24
N VAL A 44 -6.00 -5.77 9.79
CA VAL A 44 -5.79 -4.55 8.99
C VAL A 44 -4.60 -4.71 8.05
N GLU A 45 -3.48 -5.24 8.54
CA GLU A 45 -2.27 -5.50 7.74
C GLU A 45 -2.55 -6.46 6.58
N ARG A 46 -3.25 -7.58 6.84
CA ARG A 46 -3.65 -8.54 5.80
C ARG A 46 -4.55 -7.90 4.75
N ILE A 47 -5.49 -7.07 5.16
CA ILE A 47 -6.39 -6.37 4.23
C ILE A 47 -5.62 -5.34 3.38
N ARG A 48 -4.73 -4.55 4.00
CA ARG A 48 -3.89 -3.57 3.28
C ARG A 48 -2.98 -4.24 2.25
N ALA A 49 -2.50 -5.45 2.51
CA ALA A 49 -1.71 -6.22 1.55
C ALA A 49 -2.51 -6.61 0.27
N ARG A 50 -3.85 -6.62 0.33
CA ARG A 50 -4.73 -6.92 -0.81
C ARG A 50 -5.29 -5.68 -1.51
N VAL A 51 -5.21 -4.51 -0.87
CA VAL A 51 -5.80 -3.26 -1.37
C VAL A 51 -4.72 -2.24 -1.66
N GLY A 52 -4.46 -2.01 -2.95
CA GLY A 52 -3.56 -0.96 -3.40
C GLY A 52 -4.21 0.43 -3.37
N MET A 53 -3.42 1.46 -3.05
CA MET A 53 -3.83 2.86 -3.14
C MET A 53 -2.76 3.68 -3.85
N VAL A 54 -3.17 4.45 -4.86
CA VAL A 54 -2.30 5.40 -5.57
C VAL A 54 -2.64 6.81 -5.07
N PHE A 55 -1.61 7.57 -4.71
CA PHE A 55 -1.73 8.91 -4.15
C PHE A 55 -1.37 9.98 -5.19
N GLN A 56 -1.87 11.20 -4.99
CA GLN A 56 -1.51 12.35 -5.84
C GLN A 56 -0.02 12.70 -5.72
N ASN A 57 0.54 12.60 -4.51
CA ASN A 57 1.98 12.65 -4.30
C ASN A 57 2.48 11.20 -4.28
N PHE A 58 3.47 10.84 -5.10
CA PHE A 58 3.84 9.45 -5.39
C PHE A 58 4.24 8.59 -4.17
N ASN A 59 4.50 9.19 -2.99
CA ASN A 59 4.81 8.50 -1.74
C ASN A 59 5.91 7.42 -1.90
N LEU A 60 6.86 7.65 -2.80
CA LEU A 60 8.01 6.78 -3.03
C LEU A 60 9.10 7.05 -1.99
N TRP A 61 9.86 6.00 -1.62
CA TRP A 61 11.06 6.13 -0.82
C TRP A 61 12.17 6.79 -1.66
N PRO A 62 12.61 8.02 -1.31
CA PRO A 62 13.50 8.80 -2.18
C PRO A 62 14.94 8.27 -2.19
N HIS A 63 15.32 7.48 -1.19
CA HIS A 63 16.64 6.86 -1.04
C HIS A 63 16.73 5.47 -1.69
N MET A 64 15.67 5.03 -2.35
CA MET A 64 15.59 3.76 -3.07
C MET A 64 15.38 4.05 -4.56
N THR A 65 15.92 3.21 -5.43
CA THR A 65 15.63 3.19 -6.85
C THR A 65 14.17 2.82 -7.13
N VAL A 66 13.70 3.01 -8.36
CA VAL A 66 12.35 2.61 -8.79
C VAL A 66 12.13 1.11 -8.60
N ALA A 67 13.09 0.27 -8.99
CA ALA A 67 13.00 -1.17 -8.80
C ALA A 67 12.92 -1.54 -7.31
N GLU A 68 13.74 -0.91 -6.46
CA GLU A 68 13.73 -1.12 -5.02
C GLU A 68 12.38 -0.71 -4.41
N ASN A 69 11.83 0.43 -4.80
CA ASN A 69 10.50 0.89 -4.37
C ASN A 69 9.40 -0.14 -4.71
N ILE A 70 9.48 -0.79 -5.88
CA ILE A 70 8.48 -1.79 -6.29
C ILE A 70 8.62 -3.10 -5.52
N ILE A 71 9.86 -3.56 -5.27
CA ILE A 71 10.09 -4.87 -4.62
C ILE A 71 10.01 -4.81 -3.08
N GLU A 72 10.10 -3.64 -2.46
CA GLU A 72 10.16 -3.50 -1.01
C GLU A 72 8.94 -4.11 -0.31
N ALA A 73 7.73 -3.74 -0.74
CA ALA A 73 6.50 -4.26 -0.15
C ALA A 73 6.30 -5.78 -0.39
N PRO A 74 6.44 -6.32 -1.63
CA PRO A 74 6.39 -7.77 -1.86
C PRO A 74 7.38 -8.58 -1.02
N ARG A 75 8.61 -8.07 -0.83
CA ARG A 75 9.62 -8.78 -0.02
C ARG A 75 9.33 -8.73 1.47
N HIS A 76 8.95 -7.58 2.00
CA HIS A 76 8.81 -7.40 3.43
C HIS A 76 7.44 -7.83 3.96
N VAL A 77 6.36 -7.58 3.21
CA VAL A 77 4.98 -7.87 3.60
C VAL A 77 4.55 -9.25 3.13
N LEU A 78 4.77 -9.57 1.84
CA LEU A 78 4.34 -10.84 1.25
C LEU A 78 5.39 -11.95 1.37
N LYS A 79 6.59 -11.64 1.89
CA LYS A 79 7.72 -12.57 2.05
C LYS A 79 8.13 -13.23 0.72
N GLU A 80 7.96 -12.51 -0.38
CA GLU A 80 8.34 -13.02 -1.70
C GLU A 80 9.86 -13.14 -1.84
N PRO A 81 10.39 -14.23 -2.43
CA PRO A 81 11.81 -14.34 -2.76
C PRO A 81 12.29 -13.19 -3.63
N ARG A 82 13.53 -12.75 -3.43
CA ARG A 82 14.07 -11.57 -4.10
C ARG A 82 14.04 -11.71 -5.61
N GLU A 83 14.40 -12.87 -6.16
CA GLU A 83 14.42 -13.08 -7.61
C GLU A 83 13.03 -12.91 -8.23
N LYS A 84 11.98 -13.48 -7.59
CA LYS A 84 10.60 -13.38 -8.07
C LYS A 84 10.07 -11.95 -8.00
N ALA A 85 10.36 -11.24 -6.89
CA ALA A 85 9.95 -9.84 -6.75
C ALA A 85 10.59 -8.96 -7.83
N ILE A 86 11.86 -9.19 -8.17
CA ILE A 86 12.56 -8.47 -9.24
C ILE A 86 11.93 -8.76 -10.61
N GLU A 87 11.62 -10.02 -10.91
CA GLU A 87 10.93 -10.40 -12.14
C GLU A 87 9.56 -9.69 -12.27
N HIS A 88 8.75 -9.70 -11.20
CA HIS A 88 7.50 -8.97 -11.14
C HIS A 88 7.68 -7.46 -11.34
N ALA A 89 8.70 -6.86 -10.71
CA ALA A 89 8.98 -5.44 -10.87
C ALA A 89 9.33 -5.07 -12.32
N HIS A 90 10.14 -5.88 -13.00
CA HIS A 90 10.45 -5.67 -14.42
C HIS A 90 9.22 -5.80 -15.31
N ALA A 91 8.36 -6.79 -15.06
CA ALA A 91 7.11 -6.95 -15.80
C ALA A 91 6.17 -5.74 -15.63
N LEU A 92 6.04 -5.24 -14.39
CA LEU A 92 5.26 -4.05 -14.08
C LEU A 92 5.83 -2.80 -14.75
N LEU A 93 7.15 -2.58 -14.68
CA LEU A 93 7.81 -1.45 -15.32
C LEU A 93 7.64 -1.47 -16.83
N LYS A 94 7.74 -2.63 -17.47
CA LYS A 94 7.45 -2.79 -18.89
C LYS A 94 6.01 -2.43 -19.21
N LYS A 95 5.05 -2.89 -18.39
CA LYS A 95 3.62 -2.62 -18.58
C LYS A 95 3.29 -1.12 -18.51
N VAL A 96 3.98 -0.36 -17.66
CA VAL A 96 3.75 1.09 -17.50
C VAL A 96 4.70 1.97 -18.33
N GLY A 97 5.54 1.36 -19.19
CA GLY A 97 6.44 2.10 -20.09
C GLY A 97 7.68 2.71 -19.41
N LEU A 98 8.10 2.17 -18.25
CA LEU A 98 9.22 2.67 -17.45
C LEU A 98 10.36 1.65 -17.31
N ALA A 99 10.48 0.69 -18.23
CA ALA A 99 11.49 -0.39 -18.16
C ALA A 99 12.93 0.16 -18.02
N ASP A 100 13.26 1.21 -18.78
CA ASP A 100 14.61 1.83 -18.79
C ASP A 100 14.89 2.69 -17.53
N LYS A 101 13.89 2.87 -16.67
CA LYS A 101 13.97 3.72 -15.47
C LYS A 101 14.11 2.93 -14.18
N HIS A 102 14.24 1.60 -14.24
CA HIS A 102 14.31 0.74 -13.06
C HIS A 102 15.40 1.14 -12.04
N ALA A 103 16.56 1.61 -12.51
CA ALA A 103 17.69 2.02 -11.67
C ALA A 103 17.70 3.51 -11.29
N HIS A 104 16.69 4.29 -11.73
CA HIS A 104 16.61 5.71 -11.38
C HIS A 104 16.02 5.88 -9.98
N TYR A 105 16.32 7.00 -9.33
CA TYR A 105 15.67 7.43 -8.10
C TYR A 105 14.40 8.24 -8.41
N PRO A 106 13.41 8.28 -7.51
CA PRO A 106 12.15 9.01 -7.73
C PRO A 106 12.33 10.47 -8.17
N GLY A 107 13.31 11.19 -7.63
CA GLY A 107 13.59 12.58 -8.00
C GLY A 107 14.13 12.79 -9.42
N GLN A 108 14.48 11.71 -10.13
CA GLN A 108 14.94 11.73 -11.53
C GLN A 108 13.82 11.44 -12.52
N LEU A 109 12.60 11.23 -12.05
CA LEU A 109 11.41 11.00 -12.88
C LEU A 109 10.59 12.28 -12.98
N SER A 110 9.99 12.50 -14.15
CA SER A 110 8.87 13.43 -14.26
C SER A 110 7.65 12.86 -13.54
N GLY A 111 6.85 13.73 -12.93
CA GLY A 111 5.54 13.35 -12.39
C GLY A 111 4.50 13.07 -13.46
#